data_AF-A0A9W5QSP9-F1
#
_entry.id   AF-A0A9W5QSP9-F1
#
_cell.length_a   1.000
_cell.length_b   1.000
_cell.length_c   1.000
_cell.angle_alpha   90.00
_cell.angle_beta   90.00
_cell.angle_gamma   90.00
#
_symmetry.space_group_name_H-M   'P 1'
#
loop_
_entity.id
_entity.type
_entity.pdbx_description
1 polymer ?
#
loop_
_entity_poly.entity_id
_entity_poly.type
_entity_poly.pdbx_seq_one_letter_code
_entity_poly.pdbx_strand_id
1 'polypeptide(L)'
;MDTSKSTDTLGAQILGNTMEGLYRLDKDNKSIPAAAESSTKSEDGKKYTFKLRKDAKWSNGDPVTAKDFVYGWQRLLDKNTAAEYAFIAFYIKNAEAINKGEKPLTDLGAKAVDDYTLEVELEKPVPYFLNLMAFPSYYPLNEKFVKEKGDKFGLEADTTLYNGPFVMSSWKHEQGWQLKKNDKY
;
A
#
# COMPACT_ATOMS: atom_id res chain seq x y z
N MET A 1 -0.92 10.72 8.09
CA MET A 1 -0.68 9.26 8.09
C MET A 1 -1.56 8.49 7.09
N ASP A 2 -2.27 9.16 6.19
CA ASP A 2 -2.93 8.51 5.05
C ASP A 2 -1.89 8.22 3.94
N THR A 3 -1.71 6.94 3.59
CA THR A 3 -0.71 6.51 2.59
C THR A 3 -0.97 7.08 1.20
N SER A 4 -2.22 7.32 0.82
CA SER A 4 -2.55 7.92 -0.48
C SER A 4 -2.26 9.42 -0.53
N LYS A 5 -2.03 10.07 0.62
CA LYS A 5 -1.89 11.53 0.74
C LYS A 5 -0.54 11.99 1.28
N SER A 6 0.29 11.10 1.79
CA SER A 6 1.62 11.46 2.27
C SER A 6 2.55 11.83 1.10
N THR A 7 3.25 12.95 1.21
CA THR A 7 4.14 13.49 0.17
C THR A 7 5.54 13.81 0.68
N ASP A 8 5.77 13.68 1.98
CA ASP A 8 6.96 14.10 2.69
C ASP A 8 7.73 12.91 3.30
N THR A 9 9.02 13.11 3.55
CA THR A 9 9.92 12.06 4.05
C THR A 9 9.65 11.69 5.51
N LEU A 10 9.11 12.59 6.33
CA LEU A 10 8.75 12.30 7.72
C LEU A 10 7.56 11.34 7.75
N GLY A 11 6.50 11.66 7.02
CA GLY A 11 5.35 10.77 6.83
C GLY A 11 5.78 9.41 6.29
N ALA A 12 6.64 9.38 5.27
CA ALA A 12 7.20 8.15 4.72
C ALA A 12 7.99 7.33 5.76
N GLN A 13 8.78 7.99 6.63
CA GLN A 13 9.51 7.32 7.71
C GLN A 13 8.56 6.67 8.71
N ILE A 14 7.51 7.38 9.14
CA ILE A 14 6.57 6.82 10.11
C ILE A 14 5.74 5.70 9.46
N LEU A 15 5.28 5.89 8.23
CA LEU A 15 4.57 4.88 7.45
C LEU A 15 5.45 3.63 7.25
N GLY A 16 6.73 3.76 6.89
CA GLY A 16 7.63 2.62 6.71
C GLY A 16 7.89 1.80 7.98
N ASN A 17 7.56 2.34 9.16
CA ASN A 17 7.62 1.64 10.44
C ASN A 17 6.25 1.14 10.94
N THR A 18 5.15 1.71 10.45
CA THR A 18 3.78 1.40 10.91
C THR A 18 2.94 0.63 9.90
N MET A 19 3.39 0.59 8.65
CA MET A 19 2.78 -0.13 7.54
C MET A 19 3.82 -1.04 6.89
N GLU A 20 3.36 -1.97 6.07
CA GLU A 20 4.20 -2.84 5.28
C GLU A 20 3.60 -3.11 3.90
N GLY A 21 4.37 -2.81 2.84
CA GLY A 21 4.04 -3.12 1.46
C GLY A 21 4.34 -4.57 1.10
N LEU A 22 4.16 -4.95 -0.17
CA LEU A 22 4.50 -6.29 -0.64
C LEU A 22 6.00 -6.59 -0.43
N TYR A 23 6.83 -5.57 -0.58
CA TYR A 23 8.28 -5.62 -0.36
C TYR A 23 8.70 -4.57 0.66
N ARG A 24 9.92 -4.70 1.17
CA ARG A 24 10.60 -3.69 2.00
C ARG A 24 12.08 -3.64 1.65
N LEU A 25 12.76 -2.55 1.99
CA LEU A 25 14.21 -2.46 1.83
C LEU A 25 14.91 -3.09 3.03
N ASP A 26 15.94 -3.91 2.76
CA ASP A 26 16.85 -4.41 3.77
C ASP A 26 17.92 -3.36 4.16
N LYS A 27 18.84 -3.75 5.06
CA LYS A 27 19.94 -2.88 5.54
C LYS A 27 20.88 -2.40 4.42
N ASP A 28 20.89 -3.08 3.27
CA ASP A 28 21.74 -2.81 2.11
C ASP A 28 20.92 -2.15 0.98
N ASN A 29 19.71 -1.67 1.27
CA ASN A 29 18.75 -1.09 0.33
C ASN A 29 18.29 -2.02 -0.80
N LYS A 30 18.34 -3.34 -0.57
CA LYS A 30 17.78 -4.32 -1.52
C LYS A 30 16.33 -4.58 -1.19
N SER A 31 15.49 -4.63 -2.22
CA SER A 31 14.09 -4.96 -2.06
C SER A 31 13.94 -6.46 -1.75
N ILE A 32 13.37 -6.77 -0.59
CA ILE A 32 13.11 -8.13 -0.11
C ILE A 32 11.60 -8.33 0.15
N PRO A 33 11.09 -9.57 0.03
CA PRO A 33 9.69 -9.87 0.36
C PRO A 33 9.33 -9.42 1.79
N ALA A 34 8.12 -8.89 1.95
CA ALA A 34 7.62 -8.35 3.22
C ALA A 34 6.19 -8.86 3.49
N ALA A 35 5.14 -8.12 3.12
CA ALA A 35 3.76 -8.64 3.17
C ALA A 35 3.53 -9.76 2.13
N ALA A 36 4.30 -9.76 1.04
CA ALA A 36 4.41 -10.92 0.15
C ALA A 36 5.48 -11.89 0.66
N GLU A 37 5.23 -13.20 0.54
CA GLU A 37 6.24 -14.24 0.78
C GLU A 37 7.06 -14.55 -0.48
N SER A 38 6.49 -14.32 -1.66
CA SER A 38 7.17 -14.52 -2.94
C SER A 38 6.52 -13.74 -4.08
N SER A 39 7.23 -13.60 -5.19
CA SER A 39 6.67 -13.11 -6.45
C SER A 39 7.25 -13.84 -7.66
N THR A 40 6.48 -13.91 -8.73
CA THR A 40 6.92 -14.36 -10.05
C THR A 40 6.72 -13.25 -11.08
N LYS A 41 7.52 -13.27 -12.15
CA LYS A 41 7.48 -12.31 -13.25
C LYS A 41 7.33 -13.07 -14.57
N SER A 42 6.45 -12.62 -15.44
CA SER A 42 6.30 -13.17 -16.80
C SER A 42 7.56 -12.95 -17.65
N GLU A 43 7.69 -13.73 -18.72
CA GLU A 43 8.83 -13.63 -19.65
C GLU A 43 8.95 -12.24 -20.28
N ASP A 44 7.83 -11.61 -20.63
CA ASP A 44 7.79 -10.25 -21.18
C ASP A 44 8.00 -9.17 -20.11
N GLY A 45 8.10 -9.53 -18.83
CA GLY A 45 8.34 -8.62 -17.72
C GLY A 45 7.18 -7.69 -17.37
N LYS A 46 5.98 -7.91 -17.92
CA LYS A 46 4.81 -7.04 -17.72
C LYS A 46 3.80 -7.58 -16.72
N LYS A 47 3.86 -8.85 -16.34
CA LYS A 47 2.95 -9.45 -15.36
C LYS A 47 3.70 -9.94 -14.14
N TYR A 48 3.24 -9.53 -12.96
CA TYR A 48 3.72 -10.00 -11.67
C TYR A 48 2.61 -10.75 -10.95
N THR A 49 2.96 -11.85 -10.28
CA THR A 49 2.07 -12.56 -9.35
C THR A 49 2.72 -12.59 -7.99
N PHE A 50 2.06 -12.03 -6.97
CA PHE A 50 2.52 -12.02 -5.59
C PHE A 50 1.72 -13.02 -4.77
N LYS A 51 2.41 -13.80 -3.93
CA LYS A 51 1.80 -14.62 -2.89
C LYS A 51 1.95 -13.90 -1.56
N LEU A 52 0.84 -13.69 -0.86
CA LEU A 52 0.80 -12.96 0.41
C LEU A 52 0.96 -13.91 1.59
N ARG A 53 1.57 -13.39 2.66
CA ARG A 53 1.63 -14.07 3.95
C ARG A 53 0.21 -14.26 4.50
N LYS A 54 -0.15 -15.49 4.86
CA LYS A 54 -1.50 -15.81 5.38
C LYS A 54 -1.72 -15.42 6.83
N ASP A 55 -0.64 -15.23 7.57
CA ASP A 55 -0.62 -14.81 8.97
C ASP A 55 -0.56 -13.28 9.14
N ALA A 56 -0.37 -12.52 8.06
CA ALA A 56 -0.34 -11.06 8.09
C ALA A 56 -1.69 -10.50 8.55
N LYS A 57 -1.64 -9.59 9.54
CA LYS A 57 -2.82 -8.97 10.13
C LYS A 57 -2.67 -7.46 10.24
N TRP A 58 -3.80 -6.78 10.12
CA TRP A 58 -4.00 -5.43 10.58
C TRP A 58 -4.00 -5.37 12.11
N SER A 59 -3.71 -4.21 12.68
CA SER A 59 -3.64 -3.99 14.13
C SER A 59 -4.97 -4.19 14.86
N ASN A 60 -6.10 -4.20 14.14
CA ASN A 60 -7.41 -4.57 14.68
C ASN A 60 -7.69 -6.08 14.64
N GLY A 61 -6.78 -6.88 14.08
CA GLY A 61 -6.89 -8.33 13.94
C GLY A 61 -7.45 -8.82 12.61
N ASP A 62 -7.93 -7.94 11.73
CA ASP A 62 -8.37 -8.31 10.38
C ASP A 62 -7.18 -8.87 9.57
N PRO A 63 -7.37 -9.87 8.70
CA PRO A 63 -6.29 -10.35 7.83
C PRO A 63 -5.91 -9.30 6.80
N VAL A 64 -4.62 -9.22 6.46
CA VAL A 64 -4.16 -8.46 5.29
C VAL A 64 -4.37 -9.33 4.05
N THR A 65 -5.11 -8.82 3.06
CA THR A 65 -5.48 -9.57 1.86
C THR A 65 -5.08 -8.84 0.58
N ALA A 66 -5.12 -9.55 -0.56
CA ALA A 66 -4.87 -8.97 -1.88
C ALA A 66 -5.85 -7.83 -2.21
N LYS A 67 -7.06 -7.85 -1.64
CA LYS A 67 -8.06 -6.79 -1.81
C LYS A 67 -7.61 -5.47 -1.19
N ASP A 68 -6.84 -5.51 -0.10
CA ASP A 68 -6.34 -4.29 0.56
C ASP A 68 -5.34 -3.54 -0.33
N PHE A 69 -4.54 -4.26 -1.12
CA PHE A 69 -3.64 -3.69 -2.12
C PHE A 69 -4.40 -3.11 -3.30
N VAL A 70 -5.35 -3.87 -3.86
CA VAL A 70 -6.19 -3.40 -4.97
C VAL A 70 -6.94 -2.13 -4.56
N TYR A 71 -7.58 -2.13 -3.39
CA TYR A 71 -8.28 -0.98 -2.86
C TYR A 71 -7.34 0.21 -2.64
N GLY A 72 -6.19 0.00 -1.99
CA GLY A 72 -5.22 1.07 -1.74
C GLY A 72 -4.75 1.75 -3.03
N TRP A 73 -4.45 0.97 -4.07
CA TRP A 73 -3.98 1.50 -5.34
C TRP A 73 -5.10 2.14 -6.17
N GLN A 74 -6.32 1.59 -6.14
CA GLN A 74 -7.49 2.24 -6.72
C GLN A 74 -7.76 3.58 -6.04
N ARG A 75 -7.71 3.64 -4.71
CA ARG A 75 -7.88 4.88 -3.95
C ARG A 75 -6.79 5.90 -4.28
N LEU A 76 -5.53 5.47 -4.40
CA LEU A 76 -4.43 6.35 -4.82
C LEU A 76 -4.71 6.99 -6.19
N LEU A 77 -5.31 6.25 -7.12
CA LEU A 77 -5.57 6.69 -8.49
C LEU A 77 -6.90 7.42 -8.67
N ASP A 78 -7.85 7.28 -7.74
CA ASP A 78 -9.14 7.98 -7.80
C ASP A 78 -8.92 9.50 -7.82
N LYS A 79 -9.49 10.17 -8.83
CA LYS A 79 -9.48 11.63 -8.97
C LYS A 79 -10.03 12.34 -7.74
N ASN A 80 -11.01 11.74 -7.06
CA ASN A 80 -11.63 12.30 -5.87
C ASN A 80 -10.71 12.22 -4.65
N THR A 81 -9.80 11.24 -4.64
CA THR A 81 -8.72 11.24 -3.66
C THR A 81 -7.82 12.43 -3.91
N ALA A 82 -7.57 12.89 -5.14
CA ALA A 82 -6.65 14.00 -5.42
C ALA A 82 -5.27 13.77 -4.77
N ALA A 83 -4.70 12.59 -5.00
CA ALA A 83 -3.38 12.22 -4.49
C ALA A 83 -2.28 12.85 -5.35
N GLU A 84 -1.43 13.68 -4.74
CA GLU A 84 -0.30 14.32 -5.42
C GLU A 84 0.70 13.28 -5.97
N TYR A 85 0.83 12.14 -5.29
CA TYR A 85 1.70 11.03 -5.69
C TYR A 85 1.06 10.01 -6.64
N ALA A 86 -0.16 10.23 -7.14
CA ALA A 86 -0.86 9.25 -8.01
C ALA A 86 0.00 8.78 -9.21
N PHE A 87 0.84 9.68 -9.76
CA PHE A 87 1.72 9.39 -10.88
C PHE A 87 2.70 8.23 -10.63
N ILE A 88 3.06 7.94 -9.38
CA ILE A 88 3.98 6.85 -9.05
C ILE A 88 3.40 5.46 -9.38
N ALA A 89 2.07 5.37 -9.50
CA ALA A 89 1.33 4.16 -9.85
C ALA A 89 1.08 4.01 -11.36
N PHE A 90 1.46 4.98 -12.20
CA PHE A 90 1.18 4.96 -13.65
C PHE A 90 1.88 3.83 -14.42
N TYR A 91 2.80 3.12 -13.79
CA TYR A 91 3.39 1.91 -14.36
C TYR A 91 2.41 0.73 -14.42
N ILE A 92 1.40 0.70 -13.54
CA ILE A 92 0.34 -0.31 -13.58
C ILE A 92 -0.57 -0.01 -14.79
N LYS A 93 -0.96 -1.07 -15.50
CA LYS A 93 -1.84 -0.96 -16.67
C LYS A 93 -3.12 -0.20 -16.33
N ASN A 94 -3.53 0.69 -17.21
CA ASN A 94 -4.67 1.62 -17.10
C ASN A 94 -4.57 2.69 -15.99
N ALA A 95 -3.53 2.71 -15.16
CA ALA A 95 -3.49 3.59 -13.99
C ALA A 95 -3.55 5.09 -14.35
N GLU A 96 -2.80 5.53 -15.36
CA GLU A 96 -2.83 6.93 -15.80
C GLU A 96 -4.19 7.32 -16.39
N ALA A 97 -4.78 6.46 -17.24
CA ALA A 97 -6.11 6.68 -17.82
C ALA A 97 -7.20 6.76 -16.74
N ILE A 98 -7.10 5.92 -15.70
CA ILE A 98 -7.99 5.98 -14.53
C ILE A 98 -7.84 7.30 -13.79
N ASN A 99 -6.62 7.74 -13.53
CA ASN A 99 -6.38 8.99 -12.82
C ASN A 99 -6.85 10.22 -13.61
N LYS A 100 -6.79 10.17 -14.95
CA LYS A 100 -7.38 11.18 -15.86
C LYS A 100 -8.92 11.09 -15.97
N GLY A 101 -9.54 10.06 -15.39
CA GLY A 101 -10.98 9.84 -15.46
C GLY A 101 -11.48 9.26 -16.79
N GLU A 102 -10.58 8.70 -17.60
CA GLU A 102 -10.88 8.09 -18.90
C GLU A 102 -11.35 6.62 -18.77
N LYS A 103 -11.06 5.98 -17.63
CA LYS A 103 -11.44 4.60 -17.30
C LYS A 103 -11.94 4.48 -15.85
N PRO A 104 -12.82 3.50 -15.55
CA PRO A 104 -13.26 3.25 -14.18
C PRO A 104 -12.14 2.63 -13.34
N LEU A 105 -12.15 2.84 -12.01
CA LEU A 105 -11.18 2.24 -11.07
C LEU A 105 -11.06 0.71 -11.20
N THR A 106 -12.15 0.04 -11.58
CA THR A 106 -12.22 -1.41 -11.76
C THR A 106 -11.39 -1.92 -12.94
N ASP A 107 -10.99 -1.05 -13.87
CA ASP A 107 -10.12 -1.41 -15.00
C ASP A 107 -8.64 -1.44 -14.62
N LEU A 108 -8.28 -1.10 -13.38
CA LEU A 108 -6.89 -1.10 -12.94
C LEU A 108 -6.25 -2.47 -13.19
N GLY A 109 -5.03 -2.48 -13.73
CA GLY A 109 -4.22 -3.68 -13.94
C GLY A 109 -3.74 -4.37 -12.66
N ALA A 110 -4.55 -4.42 -11.61
CA ALA A 110 -4.28 -5.10 -10.36
C ALA A 110 -5.53 -5.85 -9.91
N LYS A 111 -5.40 -7.15 -9.64
CA LYS A 111 -6.52 -8.00 -9.23
C LYS A 111 -6.14 -8.95 -8.10
N ALA A 112 -7.05 -9.06 -7.13
CA ALA A 112 -7.04 -10.14 -6.16
C ALA A 112 -7.63 -11.39 -6.82
N VAL A 113 -6.80 -12.36 -7.18
CA VAL A 113 -7.26 -13.65 -7.75
C VAL A 113 -7.95 -14.49 -6.67
N ASP A 114 -7.39 -14.43 -5.47
CA ASP A 114 -7.96 -14.92 -4.22
C ASP A 114 -7.48 -13.99 -3.09
N ASP A 115 -7.80 -14.31 -1.83
CA ASP A 115 -7.46 -13.44 -0.69
C ASP A 115 -5.93 -13.28 -0.50
N TYR A 116 -5.10 -14.20 -1.01
CA TYR A 116 -3.65 -14.22 -0.80
C TYR A 116 -2.83 -14.27 -2.11
N THR A 117 -3.47 -14.03 -3.25
CA THR A 117 -2.82 -13.96 -4.56
C THR A 117 -3.19 -12.66 -5.27
N LEU A 118 -2.19 -11.80 -5.47
CA LEU A 118 -2.33 -10.55 -6.22
C LEU A 118 -1.64 -10.67 -7.57
N GLU A 119 -2.37 -10.46 -8.65
CA GLU A 119 -1.80 -10.31 -9.99
C GLU A 119 -1.77 -8.84 -10.40
N VAL A 120 -0.65 -8.40 -10.95
CA VAL A 120 -0.43 -7.04 -11.43
C VAL A 120 0.08 -7.06 -12.86
N GLU A 121 -0.56 -6.30 -13.75
CA GLU A 121 -0.16 -6.08 -15.12
C GLU A 121 0.37 -4.65 -15.28
N LEU A 122 1.49 -4.48 -15.99
CA LEU A 122 2.17 -3.22 -16.21
C LEU A 122 1.97 -2.76 -17.67
N GLU A 123 2.00 -1.44 -17.89
CA GLU A 123 1.98 -0.87 -19.25
C GLU A 123 3.21 -1.33 -20.08
N LYS A 124 4.35 -1.44 -19.40
CA LYS A 124 5.64 -1.82 -19.98
C LYS A 124 6.51 -2.49 -18.91
N PRO A 125 7.59 -3.19 -19.31
CA PRO A 125 8.51 -3.77 -18.33
C PRO A 125 9.17 -2.68 -17.49
N VAL A 126 9.12 -2.83 -16.17
CA VAL A 126 9.73 -1.88 -15.22
C VAL A 126 10.74 -2.64 -14.35
N PRO A 127 12.06 -2.50 -14.59
CA PRO A 127 13.09 -3.26 -13.86
C PRO A 127 13.09 -3.04 -12.35
N TYR A 128 12.67 -1.85 -11.90
CA TYR A 128 12.62 -1.45 -10.49
C TYR A 128 11.22 -1.63 -9.87
N PHE A 129 10.32 -2.39 -10.50
CA PHE A 129 8.95 -2.55 -10.01
C PHE A 129 8.88 -3.09 -8.58
N LEU A 130 9.74 -4.07 -8.23
CA LEU A 130 9.82 -4.58 -6.86
C LEU A 130 10.31 -3.54 -5.85
N ASN A 131 11.04 -2.50 -6.27
CA ASN A 131 11.43 -1.40 -5.39
C ASN A 131 10.23 -0.47 -5.14
N LEU A 132 9.37 -0.26 -6.14
CA LEU A 132 8.12 0.50 -5.97
C LEU A 132 7.19 -0.19 -4.96
N MET A 133 7.20 -1.52 -4.90
CA MET A 133 6.42 -2.28 -3.93
C MET A 133 6.85 -2.09 -2.46
N ALA A 134 8.00 -1.45 -2.23
CA ALA A 134 8.47 -1.01 -0.91
C ALA A 134 8.14 0.46 -0.60
N PHE A 135 7.61 1.20 -1.57
CA PHE A 135 7.33 2.63 -1.46
C PHE A 135 5.97 2.88 -0.78
N PRO A 136 5.83 3.88 0.12
CA PRO A 136 4.62 4.07 0.92
C PRO A 136 3.31 4.22 0.15
N SER A 137 3.33 4.84 -1.04
CA SER A 137 2.12 4.97 -1.86
C SER A 137 1.56 3.62 -2.35
N TYR A 138 2.38 2.55 -2.33
CA TYR A 138 1.95 1.19 -2.69
C TYR A 138 1.53 0.35 -1.49
N TYR A 139 1.54 0.90 -0.28
CA TYR A 139 1.09 0.16 0.91
C TYR A 139 -0.41 -0.14 0.85
N PRO A 140 -0.84 -1.29 1.42
CA PRO A 140 -2.24 -1.67 1.41
C PRO A 140 -3.07 -0.70 2.27
N LEU A 141 -4.38 -0.70 2.06
CA LEU A 141 -5.34 0.00 2.92
C LEU A 141 -6.52 -0.92 3.24
N ASN A 142 -6.92 -1.00 4.50
CA ASN A 142 -8.12 -1.72 4.91
C ASN A 142 -9.37 -0.93 4.51
N GLU A 143 -10.07 -1.39 3.47
CA GLU A 143 -11.21 -0.68 2.88
C GLU A 143 -12.32 -0.38 3.90
N LYS A 144 -12.65 -1.34 4.76
CA LYS A 144 -13.68 -1.20 5.78
C LYS A 144 -13.34 -0.06 6.73
N PHE A 145 -12.11 -0.05 7.24
CA PHE A 145 -11.67 0.96 8.20
C PHE A 145 -11.55 2.35 7.56
N VAL A 146 -11.00 2.45 6.35
CA VAL A 146 -10.93 3.74 5.63
C VAL A 146 -12.33 4.31 5.42
N LYS A 147 -13.29 3.49 4.98
CA LYS A 147 -14.70 3.90 4.80
C LYS A 147 -15.36 4.29 6.13
N GLU A 148 -15.08 3.57 7.21
CA GLU A 148 -15.59 3.89 8.54
C GLU A 148 -15.09 5.26 9.04
N LYS A 149 -13.81 5.58 8.82
CA LYS A 149 -13.23 6.86 9.27
C LYS A 149 -13.52 8.03 8.31
N GLY A 150 -13.77 7.76 7.04
CA GLY A 150 -14.03 8.77 6.01
C GLY A 150 -12.91 9.81 5.95
N ASP A 151 -13.27 11.08 5.95
CA ASP A 151 -12.32 12.21 5.85
C ASP A 151 -11.37 12.32 7.06
N LYS A 152 -11.66 11.61 8.16
CA LYS A 152 -10.77 11.57 9.34
C LYS A 152 -9.66 10.54 9.21
N PHE A 153 -9.71 9.67 8.21
CA PHE A 153 -8.72 8.62 8.02
C PHE A 153 -7.31 9.22 7.92
N GLY A 154 -6.36 8.68 8.70
CA GLY A 154 -4.97 9.11 8.64
C GLY A 154 -4.64 10.44 9.31
N LEU A 155 -5.62 11.12 9.92
CA LEU A 155 -5.43 12.39 10.63
C LEU A 155 -5.01 12.22 12.09
N GLU A 156 -5.31 11.07 12.70
CA GLU A 156 -5.02 10.76 14.09
C GLU A 156 -4.48 9.34 14.25
N ALA A 157 -3.91 9.04 15.42
CA ALA A 157 -3.44 7.70 15.76
C ALA A 157 -4.60 6.66 15.80
N ASP A 158 -5.77 7.05 16.29
CA ASP A 158 -6.95 6.16 16.39
C ASP A 158 -7.84 6.15 15.13
N THR A 159 -7.53 7.02 14.16
CA THR A 159 -8.15 7.05 12.83
C THR A 159 -7.25 6.48 11.73
N THR A 160 -6.15 5.83 12.11
CA THR A 160 -5.25 5.11 11.20
C THR A 160 -5.18 3.65 11.61
N LEU A 161 -5.05 2.74 10.64
CA LEU A 161 -4.87 1.31 10.89
C LEU A 161 -3.51 0.86 10.36
N TYR A 162 -2.89 -0.12 11.03
CA TYR A 162 -1.49 -0.48 10.85
C TYR A 162 -1.34 -1.95 10.48
N ASN A 163 -0.45 -2.28 9.54
CA ASN A 163 -0.06 -3.67 9.26
C ASN A 163 1.47 -3.90 9.39
N GLY A 164 2.20 -2.89 9.86
CA GLY A 164 3.65 -2.95 10.04
C GLY A 164 4.10 -3.38 11.44
N PRO A 165 5.42 -3.37 11.68
CA PRO A 165 6.04 -3.81 12.93
C PRO A 165 5.65 -3.00 14.17
N PHE A 166 5.23 -1.75 13.98
CA PHE A 166 4.81 -0.86 15.05
C PHE A 166 3.42 -0.29 14.80
N VAL A 167 2.75 0.15 15.87
CA VAL A 167 1.53 0.96 15.83
C VAL A 167 1.83 2.32 16.43
N MET A 168 1.22 3.38 15.91
CA MET A 168 1.27 4.69 16.56
C MET A 168 0.25 4.71 17.70
N SER A 169 0.73 4.69 18.93
CA SER A 169 -0.14 4.60 20.13
C SER A 169 -0.58 5.94 20.67
N SER A 170 0.10 7.02 20.28
CA SER A 170 -0.27 8.39 20.63
C SER A 170 0.29 9.35 19.60
N TRP A 171 -0.49 10.36 19.24
CA TRP A 171 -0.05 11.46 18.39
C TRP A 171 -0.61 12.76 18.98
N LYS A 172 0.29 13.64 19.43
CA LYS A 172 -0.05 15.01 19.81
C LYS A 172 0.52 15.93 18.73
N HIS A 173 -0.36 16.50 17.93
CA HIS A 173 0.03 17.41 16.85
C HIS A 173 0.97 18.50 17.36
N GLU A 174 1.99 18.79 16.57
CA GLU A 174 3.06 19.77 16.86
C GLU A 174 3.91 19.49 18.12
N GLN A 175 3.72 18.35 18.80
CA GLN A 175 4.45 18.00 20.02
C GLN A 175 5.24 16.70 19.89
N GLY A 176 4.61 15.64 19.38
CA GLY A 176 5.26 14.35 19.20
C GLY A 176 4.32 13.16 19.15
N TRP A 177 4.88 11.99 18.90
CA TRP A 177 4.16 10.72 18.79
C TRP A 177 4.95 9.57 19.44
N GLN A 178 4.28 8.45 19.67
CA GLN A 178 4.91 7.23 20.20
C GLN A 178 4.55 6.04 19.32
N LEU A 179 5.57 5.25 18.98
CA LEU A 179 5.41 3.96 18.33
C LEU A 179 5.56 2.84 19.38
N LYS A 180 4.64 1.86 19.35
CA LYS A 180 4.71 0.65 20.17
C LYS A 180 4.77 -0.56 19.26
N LYS A 181 5.43 -1.64 19.70
CA LYS A 181 5.47 -2.90 18.95
C LYS A 181 4.03 -3.36 18.65
N ASN A 182 3.76 -3.72 17.40
CA ASN A 182 2.51 -4.33 17.00
C ASN A 182 2.49 -5.79 17.44
N ASP A 183 1.55 -6.19 18.30
CA ASP A 183 1.41 -7.57 18.77
C ASP A 183 0.70 -8.48 17.75
N LYS A 184 0.19 -7.91 16.65
CA LYS A 184 -0.45 -8.63 15.54
C LYS A 184 0.48 -8.84 14.33
N TYR A 185 1.70 -8.31 14.38
CA TYR A 185 2.71 -8.44 13.32
C TYR A 185 3.60 -9.67 13.51
#